data_AF-A0A4D6KNE6-F1
#
_entry.id   AF-A0A4D6KNE6-F1
#
_cell.length_a   1.000
_cell.length_b   1.000
_cell.length_c   1.000
_cell.angle_alpha   90.00
_cell.angle_beta   90.00
_cell.angle_gamma   90.00
#
_symmetry.space_group_name_H-M   'P 1'
#
loop_
_entity.id
_entity.type
_entity.pdbx_description
1 polymer ?
#
loop_
_entity_poly.entity_id
_entity_poly.type
_entity_poly.pdbx_seq_one_letter_code
_entity_poly.pdbx_strand_id
1 'polypeptide(L)'
;MQSSQIRTLHTVCKRYGPGRLPHAEKNDIGAGYAAAAAAVIATLLYGAVISAMEIFTAGIEGAFGMVFFSLALPFVVPAAFLVGVISWRLLPSYSTPIGIVGGGLGSIATYLVATVLFGALLTAMSALSLTGADPISAITFSYGLLATAFVLTWWVTIPIGCLAGYVYVNVVNTSN
;
A
#
# COMPACT_ATOMS: atom_id res chain seq x y z
N MET A 1 6.75 31.56 5.53
CA MET A 1 6.25 31.69 4.14
C MET A 1 5.93 30.27 3.64
N GLN A 2 4.66 29.91 3.51
CA GLN A 2 4.27 28.59 2.96
C GLN A 2 4.50 28.59 1.45
N SER A 3 5.05 27.50 0.92
CA SER A 3 5.25 27.35 -0.52
C SER A 3 3.91 27.27 -1.26
N SER A 4 3.83 27.86 -2.45
CA SER A 4 2.63 27.80 -3.30
C SER A 4 2.17 26.36 -3.58
N GLN A 5 3.12 25.42 -3.61
CA GLN A 5 2.88 24.01 -3.87
C GLN A 5 2.01 23.32 -2.80
N ILE A 6 2.23 23.59 -1.51
CA ILE A 6 1.45 22.99 -0.42
C ILE A 6 -0.01 23.47 -0.48
N ARG A 7 -0.23 24.73 -0.85
CA ARG A 7 -1.56 25.31 -1.00
C ARG A 7 -2.35 24.66 -2.15
N THR A 8 -1.67 24.39 -3.27
CA THR A 8 -2.25 23.66 -4.40
C THR A 8 -2.60 22.22 -4.00
N LEU A 9 -1.68 21.52 -3.32
CA LEU A 9 -1.91 20.16 -2.82
C LEU A 9 -3.10 20.08 -1.88
N HIS A 10 -3.20 20.97 -0.89
CA HIS A 10 -4.36 21.03 0.01
C HIS A 10 -5.68 21.22 -0.76
N THR A 11 -5.70 22.13 -1.75
CA THR A 11 -6.88 22.38 -2.59
C THR A 11 -7.28 21.14 -3.40
N VAL A 12 -6.31 20.44 -3.99
CA VAL A 12 -6.55 19.20 -4.74
C VAL A 12 -7.06 18.10 -3.81
N CYS A 13 -6.43 17.89 -2.65
CA CYS A 13 -6.83 16.89 -1.66
C CYS A 13 -8.25 17.13 -1.13
N LYS A 14 -8.67 18.39 -0.95
CA LYS A 14 -10.04 18.74 -0.53
C LYS A 14 -11.06 18.63 -1.66
N ARG A 15 -10.72 19.06 -2.88
CA ARG A 15 -11.67 19.18 -4.00
C ARG A 15 -11.86 17.88 -4.77
N TYR A 16 -10.78 17.11 -4.95
CA TYR A 16 -10.75 15.90 -5.76
C TYR A 16 -10.25 14.66 -5.00
N GLY A 17 -9.64 14.85 -3.83
CA GLY A 17 -8.95 13.79 -3.10
C GLY A 17 -9.69 13.29 -1.86
N PRO A 18 -8.94 12.69 -0.90
CA PRO A 18 -9.51 11.99 0.25
C PRO A 18 -10.31 12.88 1.21
N GLY A 19 -10.23 14.22 1.08
CA GLY A 19 -11.01 15.16 1.90
C GLY A 19 -12.53 15.13 1.67
N ARG A 20 -13.02 14.39 0.66
CA ARG A 20 -14.46 14.15 0.40
C ARG A 20 -14.96 12.84 0.98
N LEU A 21 -14.08 12.00 1.52
CA LEU A 21 -14.44 10.68 2.04
C LEU A 21 -15.08 10.79 3.43
N PRO A 22 -15.97 9.86 3.80
CA PRO A 22 -16.66 9.91 5.09
C PRO A 22 -15.66 9.97 6.25
N HIS A 23 -15.87 10.93 7.16
CA HIS A 23 -15.03 11.17 8.34
C HIS A 23 -13.56 11.54 8.07
N ALA A 24 -13.22 11.96 6.84
CA ALA A 24 -11.87 12.39 6.50
C ALA A 24 -11.45 13.68 7.25
N GLU A 25 -12.37 14.37 7.94
CA GLU A 25 -12.00 15.47 8.86
C GLU A 25 -11.29 14.98 10.13
N LYS A 26 -11.40 13.70 10.50
CA LYS A 26 -10.69 13.15 11.64
C LYS A 26 -9.28 12.73 11.22
N ASN A 27 -8.26 13.23 11.92
CA ASN A 27 -6.87 13.03 11.55
C ASN A 27 -6.44 11.54 11.52
N ASP A 28 -7.06 10.67 12.30
CA ASP A 28 -6.78 9.23 12.26
C ASP A 28 -7.36 8.57 10.99
N ILE A 29 -8.61 8.87 10.66
CA ILE A 29 -9.29 8.33 9.46
C ILE A 29 -8.69 8.92 8.17
N GLY A 30 -8.35 10.21 8.18
CA GLY A 30 -7.66 10.87 7.07
C GLY A 30 -6.31 10.23 6.75
N ALA A 31 -5.54 9.82 7.77
CA ALA A 31 -4.27 9.12 7.61
C ALA A 31 -4.47 7.74 6.98
N GLY A 32 -5.53 7.04 7.39
CA GLY A 32 -5.95 5.78 6.77
C GLY A 32 -6.23 5.94 5.27
N TYR A 33 -6.99 6.96 4.87
CA TYR A 33 -7.26 7.20 3.45
C TYR A 33 -6.00 7.59 2.66
N ALA A 34 -5.10 8.37 3.27
CA ALA A 34 -3.83 8.72 2.64
C ALA A 34 -2.96 7.46 2.41
N ALA A 35 -2.88 6.57 3.40
CA ALA A 35 -2.17 5.29 3.28
C ALA A 35 -2.82 4.36 2.24
N ALA A 36 -4.15 4.27 2.22
CA ALA A 36 -4.88 3.48 1.22
C ALA A 36 -4.66 4.01 -0.21
N ALA A 37 -4.70 5.32 -0.41
CA ALA A 37 -4.42 5.93 -1.71
C ALA A 37 -2.97 5.69 -2.15
N ALA A 38 -2.01 5.80 -1.22
CA ALA A 38 -0.61 5.49 -1.48
C ALA A 38 -0.42 4.02 -1.88
N ALA A 39 -1.12 3.10 -1.21
CA ALA A 39 -1.11 1.69 -1.54
C ALA A 39 -1.67 1.41 -2.94
N VAL A 40 -2.80 2.03 -3.32
CA VAL A 40 -3.34 1.91 -4.69
C VAL A 40 -2.33 2.41 -5.73
N ILE A 41 -1.72 3.59 -5.51
CA ILE A 41 -0.71 4.14 -6.43
C ILE A 41 0.48 3.20 -6.54
N ALA A 42 0.98 2.70 -5.41
CA ALA A 42 2.07 1.73 -5.35
C ALA A 42 1.74 0.45 -6.13
N THR A 43 0.54 -0.11 -5.96
CA THR A 43 0.10 -1.31 -6.67
C THR A 43 -0.04 -1.05 -8.17
N LEU A 44 -0.57 0.10 -8.58
CA LEU A 44 -0.67 0.47 -10.01
C LEU A 44 0.71 0.64 -10.64
N LEU A 45 1.65 1.28 -9.94
CA LEU A 45 3.03 1.42 -10.40
C LEU A 45 3.72 0.07 -10.54
N TYR A 46 3.51 -0.85 -9.60
CA TYR A 46 4.00 -2.21 -9.72
C TYR A 46 3.41 -2.93 -10.94
N GLY A 47 2.09 -2.86 -11.12
CA GLY A 47 1.43 -3.41 -12.30
C GLY A 47 2.02 -2.86 -13.60
N ALA A 48 2.26 -1.55 -13.68
CA ALA A 48 2.90 -0.92 -14.82
C ALA A 48 4.35 -1.41 -15.05
N VAL A 49 5.14 -1.61 -13.99
CA VAL A 49 6.51 -2.15 -14.09
C VAL A 49 6.49 -3.59 -14.61
N ILE A 50 5.61 -4.44 -14.09
CA ILE A 50 5.48 -5.83 -14.54
C ILE A 50 5.01 -5.88 -15.99
N SER A 51 3.96 -5.13 -16.35
CA SER A 51 3.49 -5.05 -17.73
C SER A 51 4.54 -4.49 -18.70
N ALA A 52 5.38 -3.55 -18.25
CA ALA A 52 6.49 -3.05 -19.07
C ALA A 52 7.56 -4.14 -19.28
N MET A 53 7.89 -4.93 -18.26
CA MET A 53 8.84 -6.05 -18.38
C MET A 53 8.33 -7.15 -19.31
N GLU A 54 7.03 -7.40 -19.36
CA GLU A 54 6.41 -8.38 -20.26
C GLU A 54 6.58 -8.05 -21.73
N ILE A 55 6.56 -6.76 -22.09
CA ILE A 55 6.84 -6.30 -23.46
C ILE A 55 8.25 -6.75 -23.89
N PHE A 56 9.18 -6.86 -22.95
CA PHE A 56 10.56 -7.30 -23.21
C PHE A 56 10.76 -8.83 -23.14
N THR A 57 9.88 -9.58 -22.47
CA THR A 57 10.05 -11.03 -22.24
C THR A 57 9.11 -11.95 -23.04
N ALA A 58 8.12 -11.40 -23.76
CA ALA A 58 7.27 -12.12 -24.73
C ALA A 58 6.67 -13.45 -24.20
N GLY A 59 6.00 -13.46 -23.04
CA GLY A 59 5.53 -14.70 -22.40
C GLY A 59 4.23 -14.62 -21.60
N ILE A 60 3.65 -15.80 -21.35
CA ILE A 60 2.42 -16.09 -20.57
C ILE A 60 2.49 -15.58 -19.11
N GLU A 61 3.69 -15.26 -18.63
CA GLU A 61 4.00 -14.75 -17.29
C GLU A 61 3.29 -13.41 -17.00
N GLY A 62 3.22 -12.55 -18.02
CA GLY A 62 2.03 -11.84 -18.47
C GLY A 62 0.79 -11.75 -17.56
N ALA A 63 -0.13 -12.60 -17.96
CA ALA A 63 -1.46 -12.70 -17.36
C ALA A 63 -1.38 -13.13 -15.88
N PHE A 64 -0.35 -13.90 -15.50
CA PHE A 64 -0.14 -14.29 -14.10
C PHE A 64 0.18 -13.08 -13.23
N GLY A 65 1.05 -12.17 -13.67
CA GLY A 65 1.34 -10.91 -12.98
C GLY A 65 0.07 -10.06 -12.82
N MET A 66 -0.74 -9.96 -13.88
CA MET A 66 -1.97 -9.16 -13.85
C MET A 66 -3.03 -9.69 -12.88
N VAL A 67 -3.26 -11.00 -12.89
CA VAL A 67 -4.20 -11.66 -11.98
C VAL A 67 -3.70 -11.55 -10.54
N PHE A 68 -2.39 -11.71 -10.33
CA PHE A 68 -1.78 -11.66 -9.01
C PHE A 68 -1.94 -10.30 -8.32
N PHE A 69 -1.63 -9.19 -9.00
CA PHE A 69 -1.82 -7.87 -8.38
C PHE A 69 -3.30 -7.54 -8.14
N SER A 70 -4.18 -7.98 -9.05
CA SER A 70 -5.63 -7.74 -8.96
C SER A 70 -6.23 -8.46 -7.74
N LEU A 71 -5.76 -9.67 -7.44
CA LEU A 71 -6.16 -10.44 -6.26
C LEU A 71 -5.57 -9.90 -4.96
N ALA A 72 -4.44 -9.20 -5.01
CA ALA A 72 -3.82 -8.62 -3.82
C ALA A 72 -4.50 -7.32 -3.34
N LEU A 73 -5.08 -6.53 -4.25
CA LEU A 73 -5.71 -5.24 -3.93
C LEU A 73 -6.75 -5.28 -2.80
N PRO A 74 -7.68 -6.26 -2.74
CA PRO A 74 -8.65 -6.39 -1.65
C PRO A 74 -8.03 -6.62 -0.27
N PHE A 75 -6.76 -7.02 -0.19
CA PHE A 75 -6.04 -7.22 1.07
C PHE A 75 -5.13 -6.03 1.39
N VAL A 76 -4.39 -5.55 0.40
CA VAL A 76 -3.42 -4.47 0.56
C VAL A 76 -4.10 -3.15 0.92
N VAL A 77 -5.20 -2.81 0.25
CA VAL A 77 -5.89 -1.51 0.47
C VAL A 77 -6.49 -1.41 1.88
N PRO A 78 -7.27 -2.40 2.38
CA PRO A 78 -7.76 -2.36 3.75
C PRO A 78 -6.64 -2.46 4.80
N ALA A 79 -5.59 -3.25 4.55
CA ALA A 79 -4.44 -3.32 5.44
C ALA A 79 -3.76 -1.95 5.56
N ALA A 80 -3.50 -1.27 4.44
CA ALA A 80 -2.91 0.06 4.42
C ALA A 80 -3.79 1.08 5.16
N PHE A 81 -5.10 1.02 4.97
CA PHE A 81 -6.04 1.88 5.69
C PHE A 81 -5.94 1.67 7.20
N LEU A 82 -6.05 0.42 7.68
CA LEU A 82 -6.02 0.09 9.10
C LEU A 82 -4.68 0.45 9.75
N VAL A 83 -3.57 0.12 9.08
CA VAL A 83 -2.23 0.48 9.53
C VAL A 83 -2.10 2.00 9.59
N GLY A 84 -2.55 2.75 8.58
CA GLY A 84 -2.54 4.21 8.59
C GLY A 84 -3.31 4.81 9.76
N VAL A 85 -4.52 4.31 10.05
CA VAL A 85 -5.31 4.73 11.21
C VAL A 85 -4.58 4.45 12.53
N ILE A 86 -4.03 3.24 12.68
CA ILE A 86 -3.32 2.83 13.91
C ILE A 86 -2.04 3.63 14.10
N SER A 87 -1.23 3.79 13.05
CA SER A 87 0.01 4.58 13.09
C SER A 87 -0.26 6.01 13.54
N TRP A 88 -1.34 6.63 13.04
CA TRP A 88 -1.69 7.99 13.43
C TRP A 88 -2.19 8.12 14.87
N ARG A 89 -2.83 7.09 15.40
CA ARG A 89 -3.23 7.04 16.82
C ARG A 89 -2.05 6.86 17.76
N LEU A 90 -1.03 6.11 17.34
CA LEU A 90 0.17 5.85 18.14
C LEU A 90 1.19 6.99 18.06
N LEU A 91 1.24 7.71 16.94
CA LEU A 91 2.17 8.79 16.68
C LEU A 91 1.42 10.08 16.28
N PRO A 92 0.73 10.75 17.22
CA PRO A 92 -0.01 11.99 16.93
C PRO A 92 0.89 13.21 16.64
N SER A 93 2.19 13.03 16.41
CA SER A 93 3.11 14.15 16.25
C SER A 93 3.02 14.76 14.86
N TYR A 94 2.64 16.03 14.83
CA TYR A 94 2.50 16.89 13.65
C TYR A 94 3.83 17.35 13.02
N SER A 95 4.93 16.67 13.30
CA SER A 95 6.23 17.02 12.74
C SER A 95 6.50 16.26 11.44
N THR A 96 6.94 16.98 10.41
CA THR A 96 7.28 16.44 9.09
C THR A 96 8.19 15.20 9.13
N PRO A 97 9.29 15.14 9.93
CA PRO A 97 10.12 13.95 9.99
C PRO A 97 9.38 12.73 10.55
N ILE A 98 8.47 12.92 11.51
CA ILE A 98 7.67 11.82 12.07
C ILE A 98 6.65 11.31 11.04
N GLY A 99 6.08 12.20 10.21
CA GLY A 99 5.24 11.80 9.08
C GLY A 99 5.96 10.91 8.07
N ILE A 100 7.19 11.28 7.69
CA ILE A 100 8.02 10.50 6.75
C ILE A 100 8.30 9.10 7.32
N VAL A 101 8.81 9.04 8.55
CA VAL A 101 9.14 7.78 9.22
C VAL A 101 7.88 6.93 9.43
N GLY A 102 6.78 7.54 9.86
CA GLY A 102 5.49 6.89 10.04
C GLY A 102 4.93 6.30 8.76
N GLY A 103 5.06 7.01 7.63
CA GLY A 103 4.65 6.50 6.31
C GLY A 103 5.51 5.33 5.82
N GLY A 104 6.82 5.39 6.04
CA GLY A 104 7.74 4.29 5.73
C GLY A 104 7.46 3.04 6.58
N LEU A 105 7.35 3.20 7.90
CA LEU A 105 7.00 2.12 8.82
C LEU A 105 5.59 1.58 8.54
N GLY A 106 4.63 2.44 8.20
CA GLY A 106 3.29 2.05 7.80
C GLY A 106 3.29 1.19 6.54
N SER A 107 4.19 1.46 5.60
CA SER A 107 4.34 0.63 4.39
C SER A 107 4.89 -0.75 4.74
N ILE A 108 5.88 -0.83 5.63
CA ILE A 108 6.43 -2.11 6.13
C ILE A 108 5.34 -2.90 6.87
N ALA A 109 4.60 -2.25 7.77
CA ALA A 109 3.51 -2.90 8.50
C ALA A 109 2.39 -3.37 7.56
N THR A 110 2.08 -2.59 6.51
CA THR A 110 1.13 -2.98 5.46
C THR A 110 1.60 -4.25 4.74
N TYR A 111 2.89 -4.36 4.40
CA TYR A 111 3.43 -5.59 3.82
C TYR A 111 3.25 -6.77 4.74
N LEU A 112 3.58 -6.64 6.03
CA LEU A 112 3.46 -7.74 6.98
C LEU A 112 2.01 -8.23 7.07
N VAL A 113 1.07 -7.31 7.26
CA VAL A 113 -0.36 -7.65 7.36
C VAL A 113 -0.87 -8.26 6.06
N ALA A 114 -0.59 -7.64 4.90
CA ALA A 114 -1.03 -8.15 3.61
C ALA A 114 -0.40 -9.50 3.26
N THR A 115 0.87 -9.71 3.59
CA THR A 115 1.59 -10.98 3.37
C THR A 115 0.95 -12.10 4.19
N VAL A 116 0.60 -11.85 5.45
CA VAL A 116 -0.07 -12.84 6.28
C VAL A 116 -1.46 -13.19 5.72
N LEU A 117 -2.27 -12.18 5.42
CA LEU A 117 -3.65 -12.39 4.94
C LEU A 117 -3.69 -13.05 3.56
N PHE A 118 -2.91 -12.53 2.61
CA PHE A 118 -2.89 -13.02 1.25
C PHE A 118 -2.12 -14.36 1.13
N GLY A 119 -1.05 -14.53 1.91
CA GLY A 119 -0.33 -15.81 2.00
C GLY A 119 -1.20 -16.93 2.55
N ALA A 120 -2.01 -16.64 3.57
CA ALA A 120 -3.00 -17.59 4.09
C ALA A 120 -4.05 -17.96 3.02
N LEU A 121 -4.55 -16.99 2.24
CA LEU A 121 -5.47 -17.27 1.13
C LEU A 121 -4.82 -18.18 0.08
N LEU A 122 -3.62 -17.84 -0.40
CA LEU A 122 -2.92 -18.62 -1.43
C LEU A 122 -2.62 -20.05 -0.93
N THR A 123 -2.22 -20.17 0.34
CA THR A 123 -1.99 -21.47 0.98
C THR A 123 -3.28 -22.28 1.03
N ALA A 124 -4.39 -21.67 1.45
CA ALA A 124 -5.69 -22.34 1.50
C ALA A 124 -6.16 -22.77 0.10
N MET A 125 -6.00 -21.92 -0.92
CA MET A 125 -6.32 -22.26 -2.31
C MET A 125 -5.46 -23.41 -2.84
N SER A 126 -4.18 -23.45 -2.49
CA SER A 126 -3.27 -24.53 -2.87
C SER A 126 -3.61 -25.84 -2.17
N ALA A 127 -3.90 -25.81 -0.86
CA ALA A 127 -4.29 -26.99 -0.08
C ALA A 127 -5.65 -27.56 -0.49
N LEU A 128 -6.61 -26.69 -0.83
CA LEU A 128 -7.97 -27.06 -1.27
C LEU A 128 -8.07 -27.34 -2.78
N SER A 129 -6.96 -27.25 -3.51
CA SER A 129 -6.93 -27.51 -4.95
C SER A 129 -7.18 -28.99 -5.27
N LEU A 130 -7.59 -29.29 -6.51
CA LEU A 130 -7.89 -30.65 -6.99
C LEU A 130 -6.71 -31.62 -6.82
N THR A 131 -5.48 -31.10 -6.78
CA THR A 131 -4.24 -31.87 -6.59
C THR A 131 -3.84 -32.04 -5.12
N GLY A 132 -4.48 -31.33 -4.19
CA GLY A 132 -4.29 -31.47 -2.74
C GLY A 132 -2.83 -31.34 -2.32
N ALA A 133 -2.24 -30.15 -2.47
CA ALA A 133 -0.85 -29.94 -2.09
C ALA A 133 -0.63 -30.18 -0.58
N ASP A 134 0.51 -30.79 -0.23
CA ASP A 134 0.94 -30.89 1.16
C ASP A 134 0.97 -29.48 1.81
N PRO A 135 0.45 -29.30 3.04
CA PRO A 135 0.37 -27.99 3.68
C PRO A 135 1.71 -27.25 3.76
N ILE A 136 2.82 -27.96 3.98
CA ILE A 136 4.15 -27.35 4.11
C ILE A 136 4.62 -26.84 2.75
N SER A 137 4.41 -27.61 1.68
CA SER A 137 4.73 -27.20 0.32
C SER A 137 3.87 -26.01 -0.12
N ALA A 138 2.57 -26.01 0.22
CA ALA A 138 1.64 -24.92 -0.08
C ALA A 138 2.06 -23.59 0.60
N ILE A 139 2.44 -23.65 1.88
CA ILE A 139 2.97 -22.50 2.62
C ILE A 139 4.26 -22.01 1.95
N THR A 140 5.22 -22.92 1.72
CA THR A 140 6.53 -22.56 1.16
C THR A 140 6.40 -21.88 -0.20
N PHE A 141 5.55 -22.40 -1.08
CA PHE A 141 5.28 -21.80 -2.38
C PHE A 141 4.63 -20.41 -2.25
N SER A 142 3.59 -20.29 -1.43
CA SER A 142 2.83 -19.04 -1.26
C SER A 142 3.68 -17.91 -0.69
N TYR A 143 4.41 -18.16 0.39
CA TYR A 143 5.28 -17.16 1.01
C TYR A 143 6.55 -16.91 0.20
N GLY A 144 7.05 -17.90 -0.55
CA GLY A 144 8.13 -17.70 -1.52
C GLY A 144 7.74 -16.72 -2.61
N LEU A 145 6.54 -16.88 -3.18
CA LEU A 145 6.01 -15.97 -4.20
C LEU A 145 5.81 -14.55 -3.66
N LEU A 146 5.28 -14.42 -2.43
CA LEU A 146 5.15 -13.12 -1.77
C LEU A 146 6.49 -12.47 -1.44
N ALA A 147 7.50 -13.25 -1.06
CA ALA A 147 8.86 -12.75 -0.85
C ALA A 147 9.47 -12.23 -2.16
N THR A 148 9.29 -12.93 -3.27
CA THR A 148 9.70 -12.45 -4.60
C THR A 148 8.98 -11.15 -4.95
N ALA A 149 7.66 -11.08 -4.77
CA ALA A 149 6.89 -9.87 -5.00
C ALA A 149 7.40 -8.70 -4.14
N PHE A 150 7.71 -8.93 -2.87
CA PHE A 150 8.30 -7.94 -1.98
C PHE A 150 9.65 -7.43 -2.51
N VAL A 151 10.58 -8.32 -2.86
CA VAL A 151 11.91 -7.95 -3.41
C VAL A 151 11.79 -7.07 -4.65
N LEU A 152 10.75 -7.29 -5.47
CA LEU A 152 10.49 -6.51 -6.67
C LEU A 152 9.80 -5.15 -6.41
N THR A 153 9.21 -4.92 -5.24
CA THR A 153 8.32 -3.77 -4.97
C THR A 153 8.74 -2.86 -3.82
N TRP A 154 9.49 -3.38 -2.85
CA TRP A 154 9.83 -2.67 -1.62
C TRP A 154 10.52 -1.32 -1.88
N TRP A 155 11.37 -1.25 -2.90
CA TRP A 155 12.12 -0.06 -3.30
C TRP A 155 11.24 1.08 -3.84
N VAL A 156 10.04 0.80 -4.36
CA VAL A 156 9.06 1.82 -4.80
C VAL A 156 8.12 2.18 -3.66
N THR A 157 7.60 1.16 -3.00
CA THR A 157 6.53 1.29 -2.01
C THR A 157 6.95 2.02 -0.75
N ILE A 158 8.18 1.79 -0.25
CA ILE A 158 8.68 2.51 0.93
C ILE A 158 8.81 4.02 0.66
N PRO A 159 9.45 4.48 -0.44
CA PRO A 159 9.46 5.89 -0.81
C PRO A 159 8.06 6.50 -0.98
N ILE A 160 7.12 5.79 -1.60
CA ILE A 160 5.73 6.25 -1.74
C ILE A 160 5.07 6.43 -0.38
N GLY A 161 5.27 5.49 0.55
CA GLY A 161 4.80 5.61 1.92
C GLY A 161 5.36 6.83 2.64
N CYS A 162 6.68 7.03 2.55
CA CYS A 162 7.37 8.21 3.09
C CYS A 162 6.80 9.52 2.52
N LEU A 163 6.59 9.57 1.20
CA LEU A 163 6.00 10.73 0.51
C LEU A 163 4.55 10.96 0.94
N ALA A 164 3.75 9.91 1.08
CA ALA A 164 2.37 10.01 1.53
C ALA A 164 2.29 10.57 2.96
N GLY A 165 3.15 10.09 3.86
CA GLY A 165 3.25 10.60 5.23
C GLY A 165 3.73 12.05 5.30
N TYR A 166 4.70 12.43 4.46
CA TYR A 166 5.14 13.82 4.30
C TYR A 166 3.99 14.73 3.84
N VAL A 167 3.31 14.35 2.75
CA VAL A 167 2.20 15.15 2.20
C VAL A 167 1.09 15.28 3.23
N TYR A 168 0.75 14.19 3.91
CA TYR A 168 -0.34 14.17 4.88
C TYR A 168 -0.08 15.13 6.06
N VAL A 169 1.10 15.06 6.70
CA VAL A 169 1.45 15.99 7.78
C VAL A 169 1.41 17.44 7.32
N ASN A 170 1.98 17.75 6.14
CA ASN A 170 2.02 19.13 5.66
C ASN A 170 0.63 19.68 5.30
N VAL A 171 -0.26 18.84 4.77
CA VAL A 171 -1.65 19.23 4.46
C VAL A 171 -2.46 19.42 5.75
N VAL A 172 -2.36 18.51 6.72
CA VAL A 172 -3.05 18.64 8.02
C VAL A 172 -2.56 19.85 8.82
N ASN A 173 -1.26 20.15 8.78
CA ASN A 173 -0.70 21.34 9.44
C ASN A 173 -1.17 22.66 8.83
N THR A 174 -1.70 22.66 7.59
CA THR A 174 -2.25 23.89 6.98
C THR A 174 -3.71 24.18 7.35
N SER A 175 -4.42 23.21 7.93
CA SER A 175 -5.83 23.35 8.31
C SER A 175 -6.06 23.78 9.77
N ASN A 176 -5.01 23.82 10.58
CA ASN A 176 -5.00 24.38 11.94
C ASN A 176 -4.38 25.77 11.95
#